data_AF-A0A4Y4CUU4-F1
#
_entry.id   AF-A0A4Y4CUU4-F1
#
_cell.length_a   1.000
_cell.length_b   1.000
_cell.length_c   1.000
_cell.angle_alpha   90.00
_cell.angle_beta   90.00
_cell.angle_gamma   90.00
#
_symmetry.space_group_name_H-M   'P 1'
#
loop_
_entity.id
_entity.type
_entity.pdbx_description
1 polymer ?
#
loop_
_entity_poly.entity_id
_entity_poly.type
_entity_poly.pdbx_seq_one_letter_code
_entity_poly.pdbx_strand_id
1 'polypeptide(L)' 'MASPTPKQQKTFALIRIIGGFAAALVLGYSFVVNVLAGQPVEGALLMTGLMAFVGLAYAAYYTRTLSRLAKAEQDAAKS' A
#
# COMPACT_ATOMS: atom_id res chain seq x y z
N MET A 1 -7.50 -6.91 24.64
CA MET A 1 -7.89 -7.58 23.38
C MET A 1 -6.82 -8.61 23.06
N ALA A 2 -7.20 -9.81 22.61
CA ALA A 2 -6.20 -10.80 22.19
C ALA A 2 -5.42 -10.29 20.97
N SER A 3 -4.10 -10.43 20.99
CA SER A 3 -3.26 -10.08 19.84
C SER A 3 -3.59 -11.00 18.66
N PRO A 4 -3.72 -10.47 17.43
CA PRO A 4 -4.03 -11.27 16.26
C PRO A 4 -2.95 -12.34 16.02
N THR A 5 -3.36 -13.52 15.59
CA THR A 5 -2.43 -14.64 15.30
C THR A 5 -1.48 -14.30 14.14
N PRO A 6 -0.31 -14.95 14.02
CA PRO A 6 0.62 -14.70 12.92
C PRO A 6 -0.01 -14.85 11.53
N LYS A 7 -0.85 -15.88 11.36
CA LYS A 7 -1.63 -16.09 10.12
C LYS A 7 -2.57 -14.91 9.83
N GLN A 8 -3.29 -14.41 10.85
CA GLN A 8 -4.15 -13.24 10.69
C GLN A 8 -3.35 -11.98 10.35
N GLN A 9 -2.21 -11.76 10.99
CA GLN A 9 -1.34 -10.61 10.70
C GLN A 9 -0.85 -10.61 9.25
N LYS A 10 -0.46 -11.77 8.71
CA LYS A 10 -0.08 -11.91 7.28
C LYS A 10 -1.23 -11.61 6.33
N THR A 11 -2.41 -12.19 6.58
CA THR A 11 -3.61 -11.90 5.77
C THR A 11 -3.94 -10.41 5.78
N PHE A 12 -3.87 -9.79 6.96
CA PHE A 12 -4.12 -8.37 7.12
C PHE A 12 -3.10 -7.49 6.40
N ALA A 13 -1.83 -7.86 6.38
CA ALA A 13 -0.81 -7.16 5.60
C ALA A 13 -1.08 -7.31 4.10
N LEU A 14 -1.39 -8.51 3.62
CA LEU A 14 -1.69 -8.77 2.20
C LEU A 14 -2.87 -7.95 1.69
N ILE A 15 -3.98 -7.93 2.42
CA ILE A 15 -5.17 -7.13 2.05
C ILE A 15 -4.80 -5.65 1.92
N ARG A 16 -3.99 -5.13 2.84
CA ARG A 16 -3.55 -3.73 2.85
C ARG A 16 -2.60 -3.40 1.70
N ILE A 17 -1.72 -4.33 1.34
CA ILE A 17 -0.83 -4.19 0.17
C ILE A 17 -1.68 -4.08 -1.10
N ILE A 18 -2.61 -5.01 -1.30
CA ILE A 18 -3.48 -5.03 -2.48
C ILE A 18 -4.34 -3.77 -2.54
N GLY A 19 -4.95 -3.37 -1.42
CA GLY A 19 -5.73 -2.14 -1.34
C GLY A 19 -4.93 -0.88 -1.66
N GLY A 20 -3.71 -0.75 -1.11
CA GLY A 20 -2.82 0.36 -1.39
C GLY A 20 -2.39 0.42 -2.86
N PHE A 21 -2.07 -0.72 -3.46
CA PHE A 21 -1.76 -0.81 -4.89
C PHE A 21 -2.95 -0.46 -5.77
N ALA A 22 -4.13 -0.98 -5.48
CA ALA A 22 -5.34 -0.66 -6.25
C ALA A 22 -5.68 0.84 -6.19
N ALA A 23 -5.59 1.44 -5.00
CA ALA A 23 -5.80 2.88 -4.84
C ALA A 23 -4.76 3.69 -5.62
N ALA A 24 -3.49 3.32 -5.53
CA ALA A 24 -2.43 3.97 -6.29
C ALA A 24 -2.63 3.89 -7.81
N LEU A 25 -3.07 2.74 -8.33
CA LEU A 25 -3.31 2.56 -9.75
C LEU A 25 -4.48 3.43 -10.25
N VAL A 26 -5.61 3.43 -9.53
CA VAL A 26 -6.79 4.21 -9.93
C VAL A 26 -6.51 5.71 -9.87
N LEU A 27 -5.95 6.17 -8.75
CA LEU A 27 -5.65 7.59 -8.56
C LEU A 27 -4.50 8.04 -9.48
N GLY A 28 -3.47 7.21 -9.64
CA GLY A 28 -2.34 7.48 -10.53
C GLY A 28 -2.78 7.56 -11.99
N TYR A 29 -3.63 6.64 -12.45
CA TYR A 29 -4.21 6.70 -13.79
C TYR A 29 -5.01 7.98 -14.00
N SER A 30 -5.93 8.30 -13.07
CA SER A 30 -6.72 9.52 -13.13
C SER A 30 -5.84 10.77 -13.18
N PHE A 31 -4.81 10.83 -12.33
CA PHE A 31 -3.84 11.92 -12.30
C PHE A 31 -3.13 12.08 -13.65
N VAL A 32 -2.55 11.00 -14.18
CA VAL A 32 -1.80 11.01 -15.44
C VAL A 32 -2.69 11.43 -16.60
N VAL A 33 -3.90 10.87 -16.71
CA VAL A 33 -4.83 11.22 -17.79
C VAL A 33 -5.22 12.69 -17.76
N ASN A 34 -5.51 13.25 -16.57
CA ASN A 34 -5.88 14.66 -16.45
C ASN A 34 -4.70 15.60 -16.75
N VAL A 35 -3.48 15.24 -16.34
CA VAL A 35 -2.27 15.99 -16.70
C VAL A 35 -2.04 15.98 -18.21
N LEU A 36 -2.19 14.82 -18.85
CA LEU A 36 -2.06 14.70 -20.32
C LEU A 36 -3.18 15.44 -21.06
N ALA A 37 -4.34 15.62 -20.44
CA ALA A 37 -5.43 16.47 -20.95
C ALA A 37 -5.19 17.98 -20.73
N GLY A 38 -4.02 18.38 -20.20
CA GLY A 38 -3.64 19.77 -20.00
C GLY A 38 -4.26 20.42 -18.76
N GLN A 39 -4.83 19.65 -17.83
CA GLN A 39 -5.34 20.20 -16.58
C GLN A 39 -4.19 20.70 -15.69
N PRO A 40 -4.34 21.85 -15.03
CA PRO A 40 -3.32 22.37 -14.12
C PRO A 40 -3.17 21.47 -12.89
N VAL A 41 -1.93 21.22 -12.48
CA VAL A 41 -1.59 20.36 -11.33
C VAL A 41 -1.75 21.13 -10.02
N GLU A 42 -2.99 21.51 -9.73
CA GLU A 42 -3.34 22.29 -8.55
C GLU A 42 -4.61 21.72 -7.90
N GLY A 43 -4.91 22.16 -6.67
CA GLY A 43 -6.12 21.77 -5.95
C GLY A 43 -6.36 20.26 -5.94
N ALA A 44 -7.51 19.84 -6.47
CA ALA A 44 -7.95 18.44 -6.47
C ALA A 44 -7.02 17.51 -7.26
N LEU A 45 -6.42 17.97 -8.37
CA LEU A 45 -5.54 17.12 -9.18
C LEU A 45 -4.23 16.86 -8.45
N LEU A 46 -3.63 17.89 -7.84
CA LEU A 46 -2.46 17.73 -6.98
C LEU A 46 -2.74 16.76 -5.83
N MET A 47 -3.87 16.91 -5.15
CA MET A 47 -4.26 16.01 -4.06
C MET A 47 -4.47 14.56 -4.54
N THR A 48 -5.00 14.37 -5.74
CA THR A 48 -5.12 13.04 -6.37
C THR A 48 -3.77 12.39 -6.56
N GLY A 49 -2.79 13.13 -7.09
CA GLY A 49 -1.41 12.66 -7.25
C GLY A 49 -0.74 12.31 -5.92
N LEU A 50 -0.91 13.16 -4.90
CA LEU A 50 -0.40 12.90 -3.55
C LEU A 50 -1.03 11.65 -2.93
N MET A 51 -2.35 11.47 -3.07
CA MET A 51 -3.05 10.29 -2.56
C MET A 51 -2.65 9.02 -3.31
N ALA A 52 -2.36 9.08 -4.61
CA ALA A 52 -1.78 7.97 -5.35
C ALA A 52 -0.42 7.55 -4.75
N PHE A 53 0.43 8.54 -4.42
CA PHE A 53 1.72 8.29 -3.77
C PHE A 53 1.55 7.70 -2.36
N VAL A 54 0.58 8.20 -1.57
CA VAL A 54 0.26 7.64 -0.25
C VAL A 54 -0.18 6.18 -0.37
N GLY A 55 -1.00 5.84 -1.38
CA GLY A 55 -1.39 4.46 -1.66
C GLY A 55 -0.19 3.53 -1.93
N LEU A 56 0.78 4.00 -2.73
CA LEU A 56 2.02 3.27 -2.98
C LEU A 56 2.87 3.13 -1.72
N ALA A 57 3.04 4.21 -0.95
CA ALA A 57 3.79 4.20 0.29
C ALA A 57 3.17 3.23 1.31
N TYR A 58 1.84 3.20 1.40
CA TYR A 58 1.09 2.28 2.24
C TYR A 58 1.34 0.82 1.84
N ALA A 59 1.25 0.51 0.55
CA ALA A 59 1.54 -0.84 0.05
C ALA A 59 3.01 -1.26 0.32
N ALA A 60 3.96 -0.35 0.11
CA ALA A 60 5.38 -0.59 0.39
C ALA A 60 5.64 -0.84 1.88
N TYR A 61 5.00 -0.08 2.77
CA TYR A 61 5.12 -0.25 4.22
C TYR A 61 4.63 -1.63 4.68
N TYR A 62 3.47 -2.07 4.20
CA TYR A 62 2.94 -3.40 4.57
C TYR A 62 3.71 -4.54 3.91
N THR A 63 4.32 -4.33 2.75
CA THR A 63 5.23 -5.30 2.15
C THR A 63 6.44 -5.53 3.05
N ARG A 64 7.07 -4.46 3.56
CA ARG A 64 8.18 -4.57 4.53
C ARG A 64 7.74 -5.26 5.82
N THR A 65 6.53 -4.96 6.29
CA THR A 65 5.95 -5.60 7.48
C THR A 65 5.77 -7.11 7.26
N LEU A 66 5.25 -7.50 6.11
CA LEU A 66 5.08 -8.91 5.72
C LEU A 66 6.43 -9.64 5.64
N SER A 67 7.46 -9.01 5.07
CA SER A 67 8.81 -9.59 5.04
C SER A 67 9.39 -9.82 6.44
N ARG A 68 9.18 -8.89 7.38
CA ARG A 68 9.61 -9.05 8.77
C ARG A 68 8.88 -10.20 9.47
N LEU A 69 7.57 -10.31 9.27
CA LEU A 69 6.79 -11.44 9.79
C LEU A 69 7.27 -12.78 9.23
N ALA A 70 7.51 -12.84 7.92
CA ALA A 70 8.01 -14.05 7.28
C ALA A 70 9.38 -14.47 7.82
N LYS A 71 10.27 -13.50 8.08
CA LYS A 71 11.59 -13.76 8.68
C LYS A 71 11.47 -14.26 10.12
N ALA A 72 10.63 -13.62 10.94
CA ALA A 72 10.40 -14.04 12.32
C ALA A 72 9.86 -15.49 12.42
N GLU A 73 8.97 -15.89 11.50
CA GLU A 73 8.51 -17.28 11.44
C GLU A 73 9.60 -18.27 11.03
N GLN A 74 10.47 -17.90 10.08
CA GLN A 74 11.60 -18.75 9.69
C GLN A 74 12.59 -18.94 10.83
N ASP A 75 12.87 -17.88 11.59
CA ASP A 75 13.78 -17.94 12.73
C ASP A 75 13.18 -18.77 13.87
N ALA A 76 11.87 -18.64 14.13
CA ALA A 76 11.16 -19.46 15.10
C ALA A 76 11.08 -20.95 14.71
N ALA A 77 11.04 -21.27 13.42
CA ALA A 77 11.03 -22.65 12.93
C ALA A 77 12.42 -23.34 12.93
N LYS A 78 13.50 -22.56 13.11
CA LYS A 78 14.89 -23.07 13.19
C LYS A 78 15.38 -23.26 14.63
N SER A 79 14.65 -22.74 15.61
CA SER A 79 14.91 -22.92 17.04
C SER A 79 14.18 -24.14 17.59
#